data_AF-A0A314ZIS3-F1
#
_entry.id   AF-A0A314ZIS3-F1
#
_cell.length_a   1.000
_cell.length_b   1.000
_cell.length_c   1.000
_cell.angle_alpha   90.00
_cell.angle_beta   90.00
_cell.angle_gamma   90.00
#
_symmetry.space_group_name_H-M   'P 1'
#
loop_
_entity.id
_entity.type
_entity.pdbx_description
1 polymer ?
#
loop_
_entity_poly.entity_id
_entity_poly.type
_entity_poly.pdbx_seq_one_letter_code
_entity_poly.pdbx_strand_id
1 'polypeptide(L)'
;MDVELERRLKEAEENVMLLSEELEQESFLRDSGYNVQQTVRNLTDQRINLALEVSNLLQLRIAERASAKKELRLAKGELESRTKKLEKEKNELQSALERELDRRSTDWSLKLEKYQLEEQRLRERVRELAEQNVSLQREVSSFNARETESRSVITNSEQQLKGLTTRLGETSEENQDLKNNLSDLQEKYRAAEEDRVCIHKSFEEKDKECKDLRKSITRLLRTCKEQEKTIDGLREGFGEEFRKNQSLERVDKHISKLQMEQIRLTGVELALRRELESHRLEVDSLRHENIHLLDRLRGNGKENGALTFKLDKEMWTRICCLQNQGLSVLNESSQLCSNLLEFAKGKAGQLPEARNGLDGQFFVESEMKVQGLKRGTESLARSLHTMSALLHEKSSLASSKYPSKCINADGSPNDQYPEDDMRYELKAEILLTSLLREKLYSKELEVEQLQAELAAAVRGNDILRCEVQNAMDNLSCVTHKLKDLELQMLKKDDNISQLQSDLQASTKELTVTRGILPKISEERDMMWEEVKKYNEKNMLLNSEVNMLKKKIETLDEDILLKEGQITILKDTIGNKPFDLLSSPDSMRGFLLQ
;
A
#
# COMPACT_ATOMS: atom_id res chain seq x y z
N MET A 1 -112.55 50.05 -21.68
CA MET A 1 -112.96 49.90 -20.26
C MET A 1 -112.90 51.22 -19.53
N ASP A 2 -111.75 51.90 -19.44
CA ASP A 2 -111.67 53.25 -18.82
C ASP A 2 -112.46 54.29 -19.64
N VAL A 3 -112.33 54.26 -20.98
CA VAL A 3 -113.09 55.09 -21.93
C VAL A 3 -114.61 54.94 -21.78
N GLU A 4 -115.09 53.76 -21.38
CA GLU A 4 -116.52 53.48 -21.23
C GLU A 4 -117.07 54.05 -19.91
N LEU A 5 -116.27 54.09 -18.85
CA LEU A 5 -116.64 54.76 -17.60
C LEU A 5 -116.60 56.28 -17.74
N GLU A 6 -115.61 56.81 -18.46
CA GLU A 6 -115.53 58.25 -18.79
C GLU A 6 -116.71 58.71 -19.66
N ARG A 7 -117.12 57.88 -20.63
CA ARG A 7 -118.33 58.13 -21.44
C ARG A 7 -119.58 58.18 -20.57
N ARG A 8 -119.77 57.22 -19.66
CA ARG A 8 -120.92 57.18 -18.74
C ARG A 8 -120.91 58.31 -17.72
N LEU A 9 -119.74 58.78 -17.31
CA LEU A 9 -119.61 59.95 -16.44
C LEU A 9 -120.12 61.21 -17.18
N LYS A 10 -119.68 61.42 -18.42
CA LYS A 10 -120.17 62.53 -19.25
C LYS A 10 -121.68 62.47 -19.46
N GLU A 11 -122.22 61.30 -19.79
CA GLU A 11 -123.67 61.10 -19.91
C GLU A 11 -124.40 61.40 -18.59
N ALA A 12 -123.83 61.07 -17.43
CA ALA A 12 -124.41 61.39 -16.12
C ALA A 12 -124.34 62.89 -15.79
N GLU A 13 -123.22 63.56 -16.09
CA GLU A 13 -123.04 65.01 -15.92
C GLU A 13 -123.97 65.82 -16.84
N GLU A 14 -124.14 65.39 -18.09
CA GLU A 14 -125.09 65.96 -19.05
C GLU A 14 -126.54 65.80 -18.56
N ASN A 15 -126.89 64.63 -18.00
CA ASN A 15 -128.20 64.40 -17.39
C ASN A 15 -128.45 65.29 -16.16
N VAL A 16 -127.44 65.53 -15.32
CA VAL A 16 -127.55 66.49 -14.20
C VAL A 16 -127.80 67.90 -14.72
N MET A 17 -127.08 68.35 -15.76
CA MET A 17 -127.27 69.67 -16.37
C MET A 17 -128.70 69.81 -16.93
N LEU A 18 -129.16 68.85 -17.72
CA LEU A 18 -130.50 68.86 -18.33
C LEU A 18 -131.62 68.88 -17.28
N LEU A 19 -131.53 68.03 -16.25
CA LEU A 19 -132.51 68.01 -15.17
C LEU A 19 -132.48 69.30 -14.32
N SER A 20 -131.31 69.94 -14.17
CA SER A 20 -131.19 71.23 -13.49
C SER A 20 -131.82 72.37 -14.30
N GLU A 21 -131.63 72.36 -15.62
CA GLU A 21 -132.29 73.29 -16.55
C GLU A 21 -133.82 73.10 -16.56
N GLU A 22 -134.31 71.85 -16.53
CA GLU A 22 -135.75 71.52 -16.41
C GLU A 22 -136.34 72.08 -15.09
N LEU A 23 -135.62 71.92 -13.97
CA LEU A 23 -136.02 72.45 -12.66
C LEU A 23 -136.03 73.99 -12.63
N GLU A 24 -135.05 74.64 -13.27
CA GLU A 24 -135.02 76.10 -13.42
C GLU A 24 -136.17 76.61 -14.28
N GLN A 25 -136.50 75.94 -15.39
CA GLN A 25 -137.66 76.28 -16.23
C GLN A 25 -139.00 76.09 -15.49
N GLU A 26 -139.14 75.04 -14.67
CA GLU A 26 -140.31 74.85 -13.79
C GLU A 26 -140.42 75.94 -12.70
N SER A 27 -139.32 76.57 -12.30
CA SER A 27 -139.31 77.64 -11.30
C SER A 27 -139.94 78.97 -11.77
N PHE A 28 -140.06 79.17 -13.09
CA PHE A 28 -140.69 80.34 -13.71
C PHE A 28 -142.23 80.25 -13.81
N LEU A 29 -142.83 79.06 -13.63
CA LEU A 29 -144.29 78.84 -13.66
C LEU A 29 -144.93 78.97 -12.27
N ARG A 30 -144.73 80.11 -11.61
CA ARG A 30 -145.22 80.35 -10.24
C ARG A 30 -146.58 81.05 -10.23
N ASP A 31 -147.64 80.41 -10.73
CA ASP A 31 -149.00 80.93 -10.52
C ASP A 31 -150.14 79.90 -10.73
N SER A 32 -150.18 78.79 -9.98
CA SER A 32 -151.46 78.15 -9.62
C SER A 32 -151.31 77.17 -8.44
N GLY A 33 -152.19 77.26 -7.45
CA GLY A 33 -152.13 76.48 -6.21
C GLY A 33 -152.58 75.03 -6.34
N TYR A 34 -151.73 74.14 -6.88
CA TYR A 34 -151.97 72.69 -6.90
C TYR A 34 -150.81 71.89 -6.28
N ASN A 35 -151.16 70.93 -5.40
CA ASN A 35 -150.26 69.95 -4.77
C ASN A 35 -149.39 69.16 -5.76
N VAL A 36 -149.83 69.05 -7.01
CA VAL A 36 -149.15 68.29 -8.08
C VAL A 36 -147.84 68.94 -8.51
N GLN A 37 -147.77 70.28 -8.52
CA GLN A 37 -146.59 71.02 -8.95
C GLN A 37 -145.44 70.89 -7.93
N GLN A 38 -145.76 70.80 -6.64
CA GLN A 38 -144.79 70.53 -5.58
C GLN A 38 -144.25 69.09 -5.65
N THR A 39 -145.10 68.10 -5.97
CA THR A 39 -144.65 66.72 -6.15
C THR A 39 -143.76 66.52 -7.38
N VAL A 40 -144.06 67.20 -8.50
CA VAL A 40 -143.20 67.17 -9.70
C VAL A 40 -141.83 67.76 -9.37
N ARG A 41 -141.79 68.92 -8.72
CA ARG A 41 -140.53 69.54 -8.28
C ARG A 41 -139.72 68.66 -7.34
N ASN A 42 -140.36 68.06 -6.33
CA ASN A 42 -139.69 67.12 -5.41
C ASN A 42 -139.14 65.88 -6.13
N LEU A 43 -139.85 65.37 -7.16
CA LEU A 43 -139.39 64.25 -7.98
C LEU A 43 -138.24 64.66 -8.90
N THR A 44 -138.27 65.87 -9.47
CA THR A 44 -137.18 66.43 -10.27
C THR A 44 -135.93 66.66 -9.41
N ASP A 45 -136.08 67.20 -8.20
CA ASP A 45 -134.99 67.33 -7.21
C ASP A 45 -134.40 65.96 -6.83
N GLN A 46 -135.24 64.94 -6.61
CA GLN A 46 -134.78 63.57 -6.36
C GLN A 46 -134.04 62.97 -7.57
N ARG A 47 -134.50 63.22 -8.80
CA ARG A 47 -133.81 62.78 -10.03
C ARG A 47 -132.47 63.46 -10.21
N ILE A 48 -132.36 64.76 -9.92
CA ILE A 48 -131.09 65.50 -9.91
C ILE A 48 -130.14 64.91 -8.86
N ASN A 49 -130.63 64.69 -7.63
CA ASN A 49 -129.82 64.10 -6.56
C ASN A 49 -129.32 62.69 -6.91
N LEU A 50 -130.17 61.84 -7.49
CA LEU A 50 -129.78 60.51 -7.96
C LEU A 50 -128.76 60.58 -9.11
N ALA A 51 -128.93 61.50 -10.05
CA ALA A 51 -127.98 61.71 -11.15
C ALA A 51 -126.63 62.22 -10.64
N LEU A 52 -126.63 63.11 -9.63
CA LEU A 52 -125.44 63.57 -8.92
C LEU A 52 -124.75 62.44 -8.16
N GLU A 53 -125.50 61.60 -7.45
CA GLU A 53 -124.96 60.41 -6.77
C GLU A 53 -124.31 59.43 -7.76
N VAL A 54 -124.95 59.17 -8.89
CA VAL A 54 -124.39 58.33 -9.97
C VAL A 54 -123.12 58.94 -10.54
N SER A 55 -123.10 60.25 -10.80
CA SER A 55 -121.91 60.97 -11.27
C SER A 55 -120.75 60.88 -10.25
N ASN A 56 -121.03 61.16 -8.97
CA ASN A 56 -120.04 61.06 -7.88
C ASN A 56 -119.48 59.64 -7.74
N LEU A 57 -120.33 58.61 -7.80
CA LEU A 57 -119.90 57.21 -7.76
C LEU A 57 -119.02 56.85 -8.97
N LEU A 58 -119.35 57.34 -10.16
CA LEU A 58 -118.53 57.14 -11.36
C LEU A 58 -117.17 57.85 -11.24
N GLN A 59 -117.13 59.08 -10.74
CA GLN A 59 -115.88 59.82 -10.47
C GLN A 59 -115.00 59.11 -9.45
N LEU A 60 -115.57 58.68 -8.30
CA LEU A 60 -114.85 57.91 -7.29
C LEU A 60 -114.29 56.61 -7.88
N ARG A 61 -115.08 55.88 -8.67
CA ARG A 61 -114.65 54.61 -9.28
C ARG A 61 -113.52 54.80 -10.30
N ILE A 62 -113.55 55.90 -11.06
CA ILE A 62 -112.48 56.27 -11.98
C ILE A 62 -111.20 56.62 -11.19
N ALA A 63 -111.31 57.40 -10.11
CA ALA A 63 -110.18 57.77 -9.25
C ALA A 63 -109.55 56.56 -8.55
N GLU A 64 -110.36 55.64 -8.01
CA GLU A 64 -109.90 54.36 -7.43
C GLU A 64 -109.11 53.54 -8.45
N ARG A 65 -109.65 53.38 -9.67
CA ARG A 65 -108.95 52.64 -10.75
C ARG A 65 -107.66 53.33 -11.15
N ALA A 66 -107.64 54.65 -11.22
CA ALA A 66 -106.43 55.42 -11.52
C ALA A 66 -105.36 55.21 -10.44
N SER A 67 -105.75 55.23 -9.15
CA SER A 67 -104.87 54.93 -8.02
C SER A 67 -104.34 53.50 -8.09
N ALA A 68 -105.21 52.49 -8.22
CA ALA A 68 -104.82 51.09 -8.32
C ALA A 68 -103.89 50.82 -9.52
N LYS A 69 -104.10 51.48 -10.65
CA LYS A 69 -103.24 51.39 -11.83
C LYS A 69 -101.86 52.02 -11.59
N LYS A 70 -101.80 53.12 -10.83
CA LYS A 70 -100.54 53.75 -10.41
C LYS A 70 -99.78 52.86 -9.43
N GLU A 71 -100.46 52.33 -8.41
CA GLU A 71 -99.88 51.37 -7.46
C GLU A 71 -99.38 50.10 -8.14
N LEU A 72 -100.15 49.53 -9.07
CA LEU A 72 -99.73 48.38 -9.85
C LEU A 72 -98.47 48.68 -10.69
N ARG A 73 -98.34 49.88 -11.27
CA ARG A 73 -97.14 50.29 -12.00
C ARG A 73 -95.93 50.40 -11.07
N LEU A 74 -96.10 50.98 -9.88
CA LEU A 74 -95.03 51.08 -8.89
C LEU A 74 -94.60 49.69 -8.40
N ALA A 75 -95.54 48.83 -8.01
CA ALA A 75 -95.26 47.46 -7.59
C ALA A 75 -94.57 46.64 -8.69
N LYS A 76 -94.97 46.80 -9.97
CA LYS A 76 -94.28 46.19 -11.11
C LYS A 76 -92.85 46.70 -11.25
N GLY A 77 -92.64 48.02 -11.17
CA GLY A 77 -91.29 48.61 -11.22
C GLY A 77 -90.40 48.12 -10.08
N GLU A 78 -90.94 48.01 -8.87
CA GLU A 78 -90.22 47.43 -7.73
C GLU A 78 -89.86 45.96 -7.96
N LEU A 79 -90.81 45.14 -8.41
CA LEU A 79 -90.55 43.73 -8.73
C LEU A 79 -89.50 43.56 -9.83
N GLU A 80 -89.56 44.36 -10.89
CA GLU A 80 -88.55 44.38 -11.96
C GLU A 80 -87.17 44.79 -11.42
N SER A 81 -87.12 45.78 -10.52
CA SER A 81 -85.85 46.20 -9.89
C SER A 81 -85.26 45.11 -8.99
N ARG A 82 -86.10 44.41 -8.21
CA ARG A 82 -85.70 43.28 -7.36
C ARG A 82 -85.22 42.11 -8.20
N THR A 83 -85.93 41.80 -9.29
CA THR A 83 -85.55 40.73 -10.23
C THR A 83 -84.19 41.02 -10.86
N LYS A 84 -83.95 42.26 -11.33
CA LYS A 84 -82.64 42.66 -11.88
C LYS A 84 -81.51 42.56 -10.86
N LYS A 85 -81.75 42.92 -9.60
CA LYS A 85 -80.75 42.77 -8.52
C LYS A 85 -80.41 41.29 -8.29
N LEU A 86 -81.43 40.44 -8.16
CA LEU A 86 -81.23 39.00 -7.98
C LEU A 86 -80.52 38.35 -9.17
N GLU A 87 -80.83 38.74 -10.40
CA GLU A 87 -80.12 38.25 -11.60
C GLU A 87 -78.63 38.65 -11.57
N LYS A 88 -78.34 39.88 -11.13
CA LYS A 88 -76.96 40.36 -10.99
C LYS A 88 -76.21 39.58 -9.90
N GLU A 89 -76.82 39.42 -8.73
CA GLU A 89 -76.24 38.64 -7.62
C GLU A 89 -76.01 37.18 -8.02
N LYS A 90 -76.96 36.55 -8.73
CA LYS A 90 -76.81 35.22 -9.29
C LYS A 90 -75.61 35.13 -10.23
N ASN A 91 -75.47 36.06 -11.17
CA ASN A 91 -74.35 36.08 -12.12
C ASN A 91 -73.00 36.34 -11.43
N GLU A 92 -72.96 37.24 -10.43
CA GLU A 92 -71.78 37.50 -9.62
C GLU A 92 -71.35 36.25 -8.83
N LEU A 93 -72.29 35.57 -8.16
CA LEU A 93 -72.04 34.32 -7.45
C LEU A 93 -71.58 33.20 -8.40
N GLN A 94 -72.21 33.08 -9.57
CA GLN A 94 -71.81 32.09 -10.58
C GLN A 94 -70.37 32.35 -11.04
N SER A 95 -70.03 33.59 -11.41
CA SER A 95 -68.68 33.94 -11.84
C SER A 95 -67.62 33.79 -10.73
N ALA A 96 -68.00 33.98 -9.46
CA ALA A 96 -67.12 33.73 -8.33
C ALA A 96 -66.86 32.24 -8.12
N LEU A 97 -67.91 31.41 -8.27
CA LEU A 97 -67.78 29.95 -8.18
C LEU A 97 -66.91 29.39 -9.30
N GLU A 98 -67.13 29.81 -10.55
CA GLU A 98 -66.32 29.39 -11.71
C GLU A 98 -64.84 29.73 -11.48
N ARG A 99 -64.52 30.96 -11.05
CA ARG A 99 -63.14 31.36 -10.73
C ARG A 99 -62.51 30.53 -9.62
N GLU A 100 -63.28 30.18 -8.58
CA GLU A 100 -62.76 29.36 -7.48
C GLU A 100 -62.55 27.89 -7.89
N LEU A 101 -63.41 27.36 -8.77
CA LEU A 101 -63.20 26.04 -9.37
C LEU A 101 -61.95 26.02 -10.25
N ASP A 102 -61.77 27.03 -11.10
CA ASP A 102 -60.57 27.16 -11.94
C ASP A 102 -59.31 27.28 -11.08
N ARG A 103 -59.33 28.15 -10.07
CA ARG A 103 -58.20 28.32 -9.13
C ARG A 103 -57.84 27.02 -8.41
N ARG A 104 -58.84 26.27 -7.92
CA ARG A 104 -58.59 24.97 -7.27
C ARG A 104 -58.11 23.93 -8.28
N SER A 105 -58.66 23.92 -9.49
CA SER A 105 -58.24 23.03 -10.56
C SER A 105 -56.76 23.26 -10.91
N THR A 106 -56.34 24.52 -11.04
CA THR A 106 -54.94 24.88 -11.27
C THR A 106 -54.05 24.51 -10.08
N ASP A 107 -54.47 24.76 -8.85
CA ASP A 107 -53.70 24.40 -7.65
C ASP A 107 -53.48 22.88 -7.54
N TRP A 108 -54.51 22.09 -7.81
CA TRP A 108 -54.41 20.62 -7.78
C TRP A 108 -53.58 20.09 -8.94
N SER A 109 -53.68 20.70 -10.12
CA SER A 109 -52.86 20.33 -11.29
C SER A 109 -51.37 20.60 -11.01
N LEU A 110 -51.03 21.75 -10.43
CA LEU A 110 -49.66 22.08 -10.04
C LEU A 110 -49.11 21.14 -8.96
N LYS A 111 -49.94 20.78 -7.96
CA LYS A 111 -49.55 19.79 -6.94
C LYS A 111 -49.31 18.42 -7.56
N LEU A 112 -50.18 17.98 -8.47
CA LEU A 112 -50.03 16.71 -9.16
C LEU A 112 -48.73 16.67 -9.97
N GLU A 113 -48.45 17.71 -10.75
CA GLU A 113 -47.21 17.82 -11.52
C GLU A 113 -45.97 17.78 -10.62
N LYS A 114 -46.00 18.49 -9.49
CA LYS A 114 -44.92 18.44 -8.50
C LYS A 114 -44.69 17.02 -7.97
N TYR A 115 -45.76 16.29 -7.63
CA TYR A 115 -45.64 14.91 -7.16
C TYR A 115 -45.15 13.95 -8.25
N GLN A 116 -45.55 14.15 -9.51
CA GLN A 116 -45.07 13.34 -10.63
C GLN A 116 -43.57 13.55 -10.88
N LEU A 117 -43.08 14.79 -10.81
CA LEU A 117 -41.66 15.09 -10.91
C LEU A 117 -40.85 14.48 -9.76
N GLU A 118 -41.38 14.55 -8.53
CA GLU A 118 -40.74 13.95 -7.36
C GLU A 118 -40.74 12.41 -7.45
N GLU A 119 -41.82 11.81 -7.92
CA GLU A 119 -41.90 10.37 -8.21
C GLU A 119 -40.86 9.96 -9.27
N GLN A 120 -40.74 10.72 -10.37
CA GLN A 120 -39.76 10.44 -11.41
C GLN A 120 -38.34 10.51 -10.85
N ARG A 121 -38.00 11.55 -10.08
CA ARG A 121 -36.71 11.71 -9.43
C ARG A 121 -36.40 10.53 -8.49
N LEU A 122 -37.37 10.07 -7.71
CA LEU A 122 -37.21 8.92 -6.83
C LEU A 122 -37.01 7.62 -7.62
N ARG A 123 -37.75 7.42 -8.72
CA ARG A 123 -37.58 6.27 -9.61
C ARG A 123 -36.20 6.26 -10.27
N GLU A 124 -35.69 7.42 -10.69
CA GLU A 124 -34.31 7.58 -11.18
C GLU A 124 -33.29 7.23 -10.10
N ARG A 125 -33.48 7.74 -8.88
CA ARG A 125 -32.59 7.42 -7.76
C ARG A 125 -32.57 5.92 -7.43
N VAL A 126 -33.71 5.25 -7.50
CA VAL A 126 -33.80 3.79 -7.30
C VAL A 126 -33.07 3.04 -8.41
N ARG A 127 -33.16 3.49 -9.68
CA ARG A 127 -32.40 2.90 -10.79
C ARG A 127 -30.90 3.05 -10.59
N GLU A 128 -30.42 4.24 -10.24
CA GLU A 128 -29.00 4.49 -9.95
C GLU A 128 -28.48 3.57 -8.83
N LEU A 129 -29.24 3.44 -7.74
CA LEU A 129 -28.88 2.55 -6.62
C LEU A 129 -28.86 1.08 -7.04
N ALA A 130 -29.79 0.66 -7.90
CA ALA A 130 -29.78 -0.70 -8.46
C ALA A 130 -28.56 -0.95 -9.33
N GLU A 131 -28.18 0.00 -10.18
CA GLU A 131 -26.96 -0.09 -11.02
C GLU A 131 -25.68 -0.14 -10.16
N GLN A 132 -25.58 0.71 -9.13
CA GLN A 132 -24.48 0.68 -8.17
C GLN A 132 -24.40 -0.67 -7.45
N ASN A 133 -25.52 -1.21 -6.98
CA ASN A 133 -25.57 -2.52 -6.33
C ASN A 133 -25.10 -3.64 -7.27
N VAL A 134 -25.50 -3.61 -8.54
CA VAL A 134 -25.03 -4.59 -9.54
C VAL A 134 -23.53 -4.44 -9.80
N SER A 135 -23.01 -3.20 -9.87
CA SER A 135 -21.56 -2.95 -9.99
C SER A 135 -20.79 -3.53 -8.80
N LEU A 136 -21.25 -3.24 -7.58
CA LEU A 136 -20.66 -3.77 -6.35
C LEU A 136 -20.70 -5.29 -6.31
N GLN A 137 -21.80 -5.92 -6.73
CA GLN A 137 -21.88 -7.38 -6.81
C GLN A 137 -20.87 -7.97 -7.80
N ARG A 138 -20.62 -7.31 -8.93
CA ARG A 138 -19.58 -7.73 -9.89
C ARG A 138 -18.18 -7.58 -9.28
N GLU A 139 -17.92 -6.49 -8.58
CA GLU A 139 -16.64 -6.26 -7.88
C GLU A 139 -16.40 -7.32 -6.79
N VAL A 140 -17.41 -7.61 -5.97
CA VAL A 140 -17.35 -8.68 -4.95
C VAL A 140 -17.09 -10.04 -5.59
N SER A 141 -17.76 -10.35 -6.71
CA SER A 141 -17.53 -11.61 -7.42
C SER A 141 -16.11 -11.72 -7.99
N SER A 142 -15.60 -10.63 -8.56
CA SER A 142 -14.22 -10.53 -9.05
C SER A 142 -13.20 -10.64 -7.92
N PHE A 143 -13.47 -10.02 -6.77
CA PHE A 143 -12.64 -10.11 -5.58
C PHE A 143 -12.59 -11.55 -5.07
N ASN A 144 -13.74 -12.21 -4.93
CA ASN A 144 -13.81 -13.62 -4.52
C ASN A 144 -13.05 -14.53 -5.48
N ALA A 145 -13.16 -14.32 -6.80
CA ALA A 145 -12.39 -15.09 -7.78
C ALA A 145 -10.87 -14.93 -7.55
N ARG A 146 -10.38 -13.69 -7.41
CA ARG A 146 -8.96 -13.42 -7.09
C ARG A 146 -8.52 -13.99 -5.75
N GLU A 147 -9.39 -13.95 -4.74
CA GLU A 147 -9.12 -14.53 -3.42
C GLU A 147 -8.97 -16.06 -3.53
N THR A 148 -9.85 -16.72 -4.28
CA THR A 148 -9.76 -18.18 -4.51
C THR A 148 -8.50 -18.56 -5.27
N GLU A 149 -8.12 -17.78 -6.29
CA GLU A 149 -6.87 -17.97 -7.03
C GLU A 149 -5.66 -17.79 -6.09
N SER A 150 -5.62 -16.70 -5.33
CA SER A 150 -4.54 -16.42 -4.37
C SER A 150 -4.42 -17.53 -3.33
N ARG A 151 -5.56 -18.01 -2.80
CA ARG A 151 -5.60 -19.15 -1.88
C ARG A 151 -5.05 -20.41 -2.53
N SER A 152 -5.37 -20.69 -3.79
CA SER A 152 -4.82 -21.83 -4.52
C SER A 152 -3.30 -21.75 -4.68
N VAL A 153 -2.76 -20.56 -5.02
CA VAL A 153 -1.32 -20.30 -5.15
C VAL A 153 -0.61 -20.48 -3.81
N ILE A 154 -1.19 -19.97 -2.72
CA ILE A 154 -0.67 -20.18 -1.36
C ILE A 154 -0.62 -21.67 -1.04
N THR A 155 -1.71 -22.42 -1.27
CA THR A 155 -1.73 -23.86 -0.97
C THR A 155 -0.70 -24.66 -1.77
N ASN A 156 -0.49 -24.33 -3.05
CA ASN A 156 0.55 -24.94 -3.88
C ASN A 156 1.95 -24.59 -3.33
N SER A 157 2.19 -23.32 -3.01
CA SER A 157 3.47 -22.87 -2.45
C SER A 157 3.78 -23.53 -1.10
N GLU A 158 2.78 -23.67 -0.23
CA GLU A 158 2.90 -24.41 1.04
C GLU A 158 3.24 -25.88 0.81
N GLN A 159 2.64 -26.51 -0.21
CA GLN A 159 2.95 -27.90 -0.56
C GLN A 159 4.39 -28.04 -1.10
N GLN A 160 4.84 -27.10 -1.93
CA GLN A 160 6.23 -27.06 -2.40
C GLN A 160 7.21 -26.85 -1.25
N LEU A 161 6.92 -25.93 -0.33
CA LEU A 161 7.73 -25.71 0.87
C LEU A 161 7.81 -26.97 1.71
N LYS A 162 6.69 -27.66 1.95
CA LYS A 162 6.70 -28.96 2.65
C LYS A 162 7.63 -29.97 1.97
N GLY A 163 7.56 -30.10 0.64
CA GLY A 163 8.45 -31.00 -0.11
C GLY A 163 9.92 -30.60 -0.07
N LEU A 164 10.24 -29.30 -0.06
CA LEU A 164 11.61 -28.82 0.13
C LEU A 164 12.10 -29.06 1.56
N THR A 165 11.24 -28.87 2.56
CA THR A 165 11.57 -29.14 3.97
C THR A 165 11.85 -30.63 4.21
N THR A 166 11.09 -31.55 3.61
CA THR A 166 11.37 -32.99 3.75
C THR A 166 12.70 -33.34 3.10
N ARG A 167 12.98 -32.86 1.88
CA ARG A 167 14.26 -33.09 1.19
C ARG A 167 15.45 -32.50 1.96
N LEU A 168 15.27 -31.33 2.59
CA LEU A 168 16.28 -30.74 3.45
C LEU A 168 16.55 -31.63 4.68
N GLY A 169 15.51 -32.22 5.27
CA GLY A 169 15.63 -33.20 6.34
C GLY A 169 16.44 -34.43 5.92
N GLU A 170 16.07 -35.04 4.79
CA GLU A 170 16.77 -36.21 4.21
C GLU A 170 18.26 -35.92 3.96
N THR A 171 18.56 -34.82 3.27
CA THR A 171 19.96 -34.42 2.99
C THR A 171 20.73 -34.04 4.25
N SER A 172 20.06 -33.54 5.29
CA SER A 172 20.69 -33.27 6.58
C SER A 172 21.04 -34.58 7.31
N GLU A 173 20.17 -35.59 7.25
CA GLU A 173 20.39 -36.91 7.82
C GLU A 173 21.57 -37.61 7.10
N GLU A 174 21.56 -37.62 5.77
CA GLU A 174 22.67 -38.15 4.96
C GLU A 174 24.01 -37.45 5.29
N ASN A 175 24.00 -36.11 5.43
CA ASN A 175 25.19 -35.37 5.84
C ASN A 175 25.67 -35.75 7.25
N GLN A 176 24.75 -36.02 8.17
CA GLN A 176 25.10 -36.45 9.52
C GLN A 176 25.72 -37.85 9.50
N ASP A 177 25.16 -38.77 8.71
CA ASP A 177 25.71 -40.11 8.51
C ASP A 177 27.10 -40.07 7.89
N LEU A 178 27.31 -39.23 6.86
CA LEU A 178 28.62 -39.03 6.25
C LEU A 178 29.65 -38.48 7.25
N LYS A 179 29.26 -37.52 8.11
CA LYS A 179 30.13 -37.01 9.17
C LYS A 179 30.51 -38.09 10.18
N ASN A 180 29.54 -38.92 10.59
CA ASN A 180 29.79 -40.03 11.51
C ASN A 180 30.77 -41.04 10.86
N ASN A 181 30.52 -41.44 9.62
CA ASN A 181 31.41 -42.32 8.86
C ASN A 181 32.82 -41.76 8.70
N LEU A 182 32.97 -40.46 8.45
CA LEU A 182 34.26 -39.80 8.37
C LEU A 182 35.00 -39.84 9.71
N SER A 183 34.29 -39.61 10.81
CA SER A 183 34.85 -39.72 12.17
C SER A 183 35.34 -41.14 12.46
N ASP A 184 34.52 -42.15 12.15
CA ASP A 184 34.87 -43.57 12.32
C ASP A 184 36.09 -43.94 11.47
N LEU A 185 36.15 -43.45 10.23
CA LEU A 185 37.30 -43.69 9.35
C LEU A 185 38.56 -43.01 9.86
N GLN A 186 38.44 -41.79 10.39
CA GLN A 186 39.55 -41.05 11.00
C GLN A 186 40.07 -41.78 12.26
N GLU A 187 39.19 -42.35 13.08
CA GLU A 187 39.59 -43.15 14.23
C GLU A 187 40.32 -44.43 13.81
N LYS A 188 39.79 -45.17 12.83
CA LYS A 188 40.46 -46.35 12.26
C LYS A 188 41.83 -46.01 11.67
N TYR A 189 41.94 -44.86 10.99
CA TYR A 189 43.21 -44.39 10.46
C TYR A 189 44.21 -44.08 11.60
N ARG A 190 43.78 -43.42 12.68
CA ARG A 190 44.63 -43.19 13.85
C ARG A 190 45.11 -44.51 14.47
N ALA A 191 44.22 -45.48 14.65
CA ALA A 191 44.58 -46.80 15.17
C ALA A 191 45.62 -47.50 14.27
N ALA A 192 45.43 -47.49 12.95
CA ALA A 192 46.38 -48.08 12.01
C ALA A 192 47.75 -47.37 12.02
N GLU A 193 47.77 -46.04 12.23
CA GLU A 193 49.00 -45.28 12.39
C GLU A 193 49.72 -45.62 13.70
N GLU A 194 48.99 -45.76 14.81
CA GLU A 194 49.52 -46.22 16.09
C GLU A 194 50.12 -47.64 15.98
N ASP A 195 49.42 -48.55 15.30
CA ASP A 195 49.91 -49.90 15.00
C ASP A 195 51.19 -49.86 14.16
N ARG A 196 51.25 -49.01 13.12
CA ARG A 196 52.44 -48.83 12.29
C ARG A 196 53.64 -48.36 13.12
N VAL A 197 53.43 -47.39 14.01
CA VAL A 197 54.46 -46.90 14.94
C VAL A 197 54.90 -47.99 15.91
N CYS A 198 53.97 -48.79 16.44
CA CYS A 198 54.26 -49.91 17.32
C CYS A 198 55.12 -50.98 16.62
N ILE A 199 54.73 -51.38 15.41
CA ILE A 199 55.46 -52.32 14.57
C ILE A 199 56.87 -51.80 14.28
N HIS A 200 57.01 -50.52 13.92
CA HIS A 200 58.31 -49.92 13.64
C HIS A 200 59.25 -49.99 14.86
N LYS A 201 58.76 -49.64 16.06
CA LYS A 201 59.52 -49.78 17.31
C LYS A 201 59.94 -51.23 17.58
N SER A 202 59.03 -52.18 17.39
CA SER A 202 59.34 -53.60 17.55
C SER A 202 60.42 -54.07 16.57
N PHE A 203 60.37 -53.62 15.31
CA PHE A 203 61.42 -53.91 14.34
C PHE A 203 62.77 -53.32 14.73
N GLU A 204 62.82 -52.08 15.23
CA GLU A 204 64.05 -51.48 15.74
C GLU A 204 64.63 -52.25 16.93
N GLU A 205 63.78 -52.73 17.85
CA GLU A 205 64.18 -53.58 18.97
C GLU A 205 64.72 -54.93 18.47
N LYS A 206 64.06 -55.58 17.51
CA LYS A 206 64.55 -56.81 16.90
C LYS A 206 65.84 -56.62 16.12
N ASP A 207 66.05 -55.48 15.48
CA ASP A 207 67.32 -55.13 14.85
C ASP A 207 68.44 -54.98 15.89
N LYS A 208 68.16 -54.35 17.04
CA LYS A 208 69.10 -54.28 18.18
C LYS A 208 69.43 -55.68 18.72
N GLU A 209 68.42 -56.52 18.96
CA GLU A 209 68.61 -57.92 19.37
C GLU A 209 69.45 -58.69 18.34
N CYS A 210 69.19 -58.52 17.03
CA CYS A 210 69.98 -59.13 15.97
C CYS A 210 71.43 -58.65 15.97
N LYS A 211 71.67 -57.36 16.20
CA LYS A 211 73.02 -56.80 16.37
C LYS A 211 73.73 -57.44 17.57
N ASP A 212 73.03 -57.64 18.68
CA ASP A 212 73.60 -58.23 19.90
C ASP A 212 73.82 -59.74 19.78
N LEU A 213 72.94 -60.45 19.09
CA LEU A 213 73.15 -61.86 18.71
C LEU A 213 74.33 -62.00 17.76
N ARG A 214 74.47 -61.13 16.75
CA ARG A 214 75.66 -61.11 15.86
C ARG A 214 76.95 -60.86 16.64
N LYS A 215 76.95 -59.92 17.60
CA LYS A 215 78.08 -59.73 18.53
C LYS A 215 78.39 -61.02 19.30
N SER A 216 77.36 -61.71 19.79
CA SER A 216 77.50 -62.96 20.56
C SER A 216 78.00 -64.13 19.71
N ILE A 217 77.48 -64.31 18.49
CA ILE A 217 77.96 -65.30 17.51
C ILE A 217 79.43 -65.00 17.14
N THR A 218 79.78 -63.73 16.96
CA THR A 218 81.16 -63.33 16.67
C THR A 218 82.10 -63.66 17.83
N ARG A 219 81.64 -63.46 19.08
CA ARG A 219 82.37 -63.90 20.27
C ARG A 219 82.56 -65.42 20.28
N LEU A 220 81.50 -66.18 20.06
CA LEU A 220 81.55 -67.65 20.03
C LEU A 220 82.47 -68.18 18.92
N LEU A 221 82.35 -67.67 17.69
CA LEU A 221 83.22 -68.07 16.57
C LEU A 221 84.70 -67.77 16.84
N ARG A 222 85.00 -66.66 17.54
CA ARG A 222 86.36 -66.36 17.97
C ARG A 222 86.86 -67.41 18.96
N THR A 223 86.06 -67.76 19.96
CA THR A 223 86.39 -68.82 20.91
C THR A 223 86.55 -70.18 20.23
N CYS A 224 85.67 -70.54 19.28
CA CYS A 224 85.79 -71.79 18.52
C CYS A 224 87.08 -71.84 17.68
N LYS A 225 87.45 -70.74 17.01
CA LYS A 225 88.72 -70.65 16.26
C LYS A 225 89.96 -70.73 17.16
N GLU A 226 89.89 -70.15 18.36
CA GLU A 226 90.95 -70.27 19.37
C GLU A 226 91.07 -71.72 19.87
N GLN A 227 89.95 -72.41 20.08
CA GLN A 227 89.93 -73.83 20.42
C GLN A 227 90.48 -74.70 19.27
N GLU A 228 90.14 -74.41 18.02
CA GLU A 228 90.61 -75.14 16.83
C GLU A 228 92.13 -75.03 16.67
N LYS A 229 92.69 -73.83 16.84
CA LYS A 229 94.15 -73.62 16.85
C LYS A 229 94.85 -74.31 18.02
N THR A 230 94.21 -74.36 19.18
CA THR A 230 94.74 -75.12 20.33
C THR A 230 94.80 -76.61 20.01
N ILE A 231 93.78 -77.14 19.32
CA ILE A 231 93.74 -78.54 18.86
C ILE A 231 94.82 -78.81 17.80
N ASP A 232 95.04 -77.90 16.85
CA ASP A 232 96.07 -78.06 15.81
C ASP A 232 97.50 -77.98 16.38
N GLY A 233 97.74 -77.06 17.32
CA GLY A 233 99.04 -76.97 18.01
C GLY A 233 99.36 -78.22 18.85
N LEU A 234 98.36 -78.84 19.47
CA LEU A 234 98.53 -80.14 20.12
C LEU A 234 98.86 -81.25 19.11
N ARG A 235 98.29 -81.22 17.91
CA ARG A 235 98.58 -82.22 16.85
C ARG A 235 99.98 -82.08 16.26
N GLU A 236 100.51 -80.87 16.10
CA GLU A 236 101.89 -80.64 15.61
C GLU A 236 102.95 -80.97 16.68
N GLY A 237 102.70 -80.66 17.95
CA GLY A 237 103.60 -81.02 19.07
C GLY A 237 103.85 -82.52 19.22
N PHE A 238 102.84 -83.36 18.93
CA PHE A 238 102.99 -84.82 18.90
C PHE A 238 103.79 -85.35 17.70
N GLY A 239 104.01 -84.54 16.65
CA GLY A 239 104.72 -84.94 15.43
C GLY A 239 106.25 -84.73 15.47
N GLU A 240 106.72 -83.72 16.19
CA GLU A 240 108.15 -83.37 16.27
C GLU A 240 108.90 -84.09 17.41
N GLU A 241 108.20 -84.54 18.45
CA GLU A 241 108.80 -85.15 19.65
C GLU A 241 109.31 -86.60 19.44
N PHE A 242 108.96 -87.26 18.33
CA PHE A 242 109.30 -88.67 18.07
C PHE A 242 110.58 -88.92 17.25
N ARG A 243 111.23 -87.90 16.67
CA ARG A 243 112.22 -88.19 15.61
C ARG A 243 113.65 -88.44 16.08
N LYS A 244 114.20 -87.80 17.12
CA LYS A 244 115.62 -88.02 17.49
C LYS A 244 115.93 -87.73 18.95
N ASN A 245 115.79 -88.73 19.82
CA ASN A 245 116.49 -88.80 21.10
C ASN A 245 116.93 -90.25 21.37
N GLN A 246 118.24 -90.50 21.42
CA GLN A 246 118.82 -91.48 22.35
C GLN A 246 120.34 -91.35 22.50
N SER A 247 120.75 -91.08 23.75
CA SER A 247 121.89 -91.61 24.53
C SER A 247 122.37 -90.50 25.49
N LEU A 248 121.84 -90.41 26.72
CA LEU A 248 122.08 -91.29 27.87
C LEU A 248 123.56 -91.38 28.27
N GLU A 249 124.28 -90.26 28.39
CA GLU A 249 125.49 -90.22 29.25
C GLU A 249 125.96 -88.82 29.67
N ARG A 250 125.18 -87.76 29.39
CA ARG A 250 125.42 -86.39 29.88
C ARG A 250 124.34 -85.87 30.83
N VAL A 251 123.44 -86.75 31.25
CA VAL A 251 122.17 -86.41 31.91
C VAL A 251 122.38 -86.02 33.38
N ASP A 252 123.28 -86.66 34.11
CA ASP A 252 123.39 -86.40 35.56
C ASP A 252 124.12 -85.11 35.95
N LYS A 253 125.03 -84.58 35.11
CA LYS A 253 125.70 -83.29 35.39
C LYS A 253 124.91 -82.07 34.93
N HIS A 254 123.91 -82.25 34.06
CA HIS A 254 123.08 -81.16 33.53
C HIS A 254 121.79 -80.95 34.32
N ILE A 255 121.23 -82.00 34.93
CA ILE A 255 120.02 -81.91 35.77
C ILE A 255 120.21 -80.93 36.95
N SER A 256 121.37 -80.93 37.61
CA SER A 256 121.64 -80.01 38.73
C SER A 256 121.86 -78.55 38.32
N LYS A 257 122.26 -78.29 37.06
CA LYS A 257 122.32 -76.91 36.51
C LYS A 257 120.94 -76.45 36.00
N LEU A 258 120.16 -77.37 35.44
CA LEU A 258 118.81 -77.11 34.95
C LEU A 258 117.81 -76.80 36.08
N GLN A 259 117.96 -77.38 37.27
CA GLN A 259 117.10 -77.05 38.42
C GLN A 259 117.28 -75.61 38.95
N MET A 260 118.52 -75.10 39.01
CA MET A 260 118.75 -73.71 39.41
C MET A 260 118.30 -72.71 38.33
N GLU A 261 118.46 -73.09 37.06
CA GLU A 261 118.05 -72.23 35.95
C GLU A 261 116.54 -72.27 35.70
N GLN A 262 115.86 -73.35 36.09
CA GLN A 262 114.40 -73.44 36.12
C GLN A 262 113.81 -72.40 37.10
N ILE A 263 114.39 -72.22 38.30
CA ILE A 263 113.93 -71.21 39.27
C ILE A 263 114.15 -69.78 38.74
N ARG A 264 115.29 -69.52 38.06
CA ARG A 264 115.58 -68.21 37.45
C ARG A 264 114.65 -67.91 36.26
N LEU A 265 114.41 -68.89 35.40
CA LEU A 265 113.58 -68.75 34.21
C LEU A 265 112.09 -68.64 34.54
N THR A 266 111.58 -69.23 35.63
CA THR A 266 110.20 -69.00 36.09
C THR A 266 109.97 -67.54 36.53
N GLY A 267 111.00 -66.86 37.06
CA GLY A 267 110.94 -65.41 37.35
C GLY A 267 110.92 -64.54 36.09
N VAL A 268 111.69 -64.91 35.07
CA VAL A 268 111.73 -64.22 33.76
C VAL A 268 110.47 -64.49 32.94
N GLU A 269 109.91 -65.69 33.01
CA GLU A 269 108.62 -66.09 32.40
C GLU A 269 107.45 -65.26 32.96
N LEU A 270 107.44 -64.97 34.27
CA LEU A 270 106.40 -64.14 34.88
C LEU A 270 106.50 -62.65 34.46
N ALA A 271 107.72 -62.16 34.21
CA ALA A 271 107.97 -60.81 33.72
C ALA A 271 107.62 -60.67 32.23
N LEU A 272 108.01 -61.65 31.40
CA LEU A 272 107.67 -61.70 29.99
C LEU A 272 106.16 -61.90 29.76
N ARG A 273 105.44 -62.62 30.64
CA ARG A 273 103.96 -62.69 30.60
C ARG A 273 103.28 -61.33 30.84
N ARG A 274 103.92 -60.40 31.57
CA ARG A 274 103.42 -59.02 31.75
C ARG A 274 103.76 -58.13 30.56
N GLU A 275 104.94 -58.28 29.97
CA GLU A 275 105.33 -57.56 28.75
C GLU A 275 104.56 -58.03 27.49
N LEU A 276 104.24 -59.32 27.39
CA LEU A 276 103.47 -59.91 26.28
C LEU A 276 102.01 -59.46 26.28
N GLU A 277 101.43 -59.18 27.45
CA GLU A 277 100.10 -58.56 27.60
C GLU A 277 100.13 -57.06 27.20
N SER A 278 101.27 -56.38 27.38
CA SER A 278 101.48 -54.99 26.91
C SER A 278 101.66 -54.91 25.39
N HIS A 279 102.39 -55.85 24.77
CA HIS A 279 102.58 -55.88 23.32
C HIS A 279 101.31 -56.34 22.57
N ARG A 280 100.41 -57.07 23.23
CA ARG A 280 99.06 -57.41 22.71
C ARG A 280 98.19 -56.17 22.44
N LEU A 281 98.34 -55.12 23.26
CA LEU A 281 97.64 -53.84 23.09
C LEU A 281 98.25 -53.00 21.94
N GLU A 282 99.55 -53.13 21.69
CA GLU A 282 100.27 -52.44 20.61
C GLU A 282 99.98 -53.05 19.23
N VAL A 283 99.81 -54.39 19.16
CA VAL A 283 99.43 -55.10 17.93
C VAL A 283 97.98 -54.83 17.51
N ASP A 284 97.05 -54.59 18.44
CA ASP A 284 95.68 -54.17 18.10
C ASP A 284 95.63 -52.72 17.60
N SER A 285 96.57 -51.84 18.00
CA SER A 285 96.73 -50.49 17.44
C SER A 285 97.20 -50.53 15.97
N LEU A 286 98.21 -51.35 15.67
CA LEU A 286 98.78 -51.49 14.31
C LEU A 286 97.85 -52.23 13.32
N ARG A 287 96.85 -52.98 13.81
CA ARG A 287 95.79 -53.56 12.97
C ARG A 287 94.74 -52.54 12.52
N HIS A 288 94.47 -51.51 13.33
CA HIS A 288 93.54 -50.43 12.95
C HIS A 288 94.14 -49.52 11.87
N GLU A 289 95.46 -49.30 11.89
CA GLU A 289 96.17 -48.54 10.84
C GLU A 289 96.17 -49.25 9.47
N ASN A 290 96.36 -50.57 9.45
CA ASN A 290 96.44 -51.34 8.21
C ASN A 290 95.09 -51.51 7.48
N ILE A 291 93.96 -51.47 8.19
CA ILE A 291 92.63 -51.45 7.55
C ILE A 291 92.35 -50.07 6.93
N HIS A 292 92.80 -48.99 7.59
CA HIS A 292 92.64 -47.62 7.11
C HIS A 292 93.41 -47.33 5.80
N LEU A 293 94.52 -48.04 5.57
CA LEU A 293 95.28 -47.96 4.31
C LEU A 293 94.65 -48.76 3.16
N LEU A 294 93.91 -49.83 3.48
CA LEU A 294 93.27 -50.68 2.48
C LEU A 294 91.94 -50.09 1.94
N ASP A 295 91.24 -49.29 2.74
CA ASP A 295 90.05 -48.53 2.33
C ASP A 295 90.39 -47.29 1.46
N ARG A 296 91.66 -46.85 1.44
CA ARG A 296 92.10 -45.72 0.60
C ARG A 296 92.37 -46.08 -0.86
N LEU A 297 92.67 -47.34 -1.19
CA LEU A 297 93.17 -47.74 -2.51
C LEU A 297 92.21 -48.61 -3.33
N ARG A 298 91.09 -49.08 -2.76
CA ARG A 298 90.05 -49.82 -3.49
C ARG A 298 88.82 -48.94 -3.75
N GLY A 299 89.04 -47.82 -4.45
CA GLY A 299 87.98 -46.96 -4.94
C GLY A 299 87.24 -47.55 -6.14
N ASN A 300 85.92 -47.42 -6.15
CA ASN A 300 85.12 -47.35 -7.38
C ASN A 300 83.92 -46.40 -7.17
N GLY A 301 83.88 -45.33 -7.97
CA GLY A 301 82.66 -44.56 -8.29
C GLY A 301 82.20 -43.46 -7.33
N LYS A 302 83.09 -42.72 -6.65
CA LYS A 302 82.67 -41.67 -5.68
C LYS A 302 83.30 -40.28 -5.82
N GLU A 303 83.66 -39.85 -7.03
CA GLU A 303 84.11 -38.45 -7.26
C GLU A 303 83.04 -37.53 -7.90
N ASN A 304 81.93 -38.06 -8.46
CA ASN A 304 80.78 -37.23 -8.87
C ASN A 304 79.89 -36.76 -7.70
N GLY A 305 80.08 -37.31 -6.49
CA GLY A 305 79.32 -36.96 -5.29
C GLY A 305 79.82 -35.69 -4.57
N ALA A 306 81.06 -35.26 -4.79
CA ALA A 306 81.64 -34.12 -4.09
C ALA A 306 81.16 -32.75 -4.64
N LEU A 307 80.84 -32.66 -5.93
CA LEU A 307 80.29 -31.45 -6.57
C LEU A 307 78.78 -31.29 -6.31
N THR A 308 78.03 -32.39 -6.25
CA THR A 308 76.60 -32.42 -5.92
C THR A 308 76.33 -32.17 -4.44
N PHE A 309 77.15 -32.73 -3.54
CA PHE A 309 77.07 -32.43 -2.10
C PHE A 309 77.38 -30.95 -1.77
N LYS A 310 78.25 -30.29 -2.54
CA LYS A 310 78.60 -28.87 -2.34
C LYS A 310 77.44 -27.93 -2.76
N LEU A 311 76.77 -28.23 -3.88
CA LEU A 311 75.58 -27.50 -4.34
C LEU A 311 74.36 -27.74 -3.45
N ASP A 312 74.11 -28.98 -3.02
CA ASP A 312 73.00 -29.32 -2.13
C ASP A 312 73.18 -28.66 -0.74
N LYS A 313 74.42 -28.58 -0.23
CA LYS A 313 74.75 -27.87 1.02
C LYS A 313 74.59 -26.33 0.89
N GLU A 314 74.93 -25.76 -0.26
CA GLU A 314 74.74 -24.33 -0.55
C GLU A 314 73.25 -23.97 -0.68
N MET A 315 72.46 -24.81 -1.38
CA MET A 315 71.00 -24.67 -1.49
C MET A 315 70.30 -24.79 -0.15
N TRP A 316 70.70 -25.76 0.68
CA TRP A 316 70.17 -25.94 2.03
C TRP A 316 70.44 -24.70 2.91
N THR A 317 71.68 -24.18 2.86
CA THR A 317 72.05 -22.97 3.62
C THR A 317 71.23 -21.75 3.20
N ARG A 318 71.00 -21.55 1.89
CA ARG A 318 70.16 -20.43 1.38
C ARG A 318 68.69 -20.57 1.77
N ILE A 319 68.13 -21.77 1.71
CA ILE A 319 66.75 -22.04 2.14
C ILE A 319 66.59 -21.80 3.65
N CYS A 320 67.55 -22.23 4.47
CA CYS A 320 67.55 -21.94 5.90
C CYS A 320 67.63 -20.43 6.20
N CYS A 321 68.46 -19.67 5.47
CA CYS A 321 68.51 -18.21 5.60
C CYS A 321 67.17 -17.54 5.24
N LEU A 322 66.53 -17.97 4.14
CA LEU A 322 65.22 -17.44 3.73
C LEU A 322 64.10 -17.80 4.73
N GLN A 323 64.12 -19.01 5.30
CA GLN A 323 63.16 -19.43 6.32
C GLN A 323 63.33 -18.69 7.65
N ASN A 324 64.58 -18.54 8.11
CA ASN A 324 64.85 -17.99 9.44
C ASN A 324 64.90 -16.46 9.47
N GLN A 325 65.36 -15.81 8.40
CA GLN A 325 65.51 -14.35 8.33
C GLN A 325 64.55 -13.70 7.33
N GLY A 326 64.41 -14.27 6.13
CA GLY A 326 63.56 -13.71 5.06
C GLY A 326 62.07 -13.66 5.43
N LEU A 327 61.54 -14.73 6.00
CA LEU A 327 60.14 -14.78 6.46
C LEU A 327 59.88 -13.84 7.64
N SER A 328 60.85 -13.68 8.55
CA SER A 328 60.72 -12.71 9.67
C SER A 328 60.61 -11.29 9.13
N VAL A 329 61.51 -10.89 8.22
CA VAL A 329 61.51 -9.54 7.61
C VAL A 329 60.23 -9.28 6.80
N LEU A 330 59.72 -10.28 6.06
CA LEU A 330 58.47 -10.14 5.32
C LEU A 330 57.24 -10.05 6.24
N ASN A 331 57.23 -10.80 7.34
CA ASN A 331 56.16 -10.71 8.35
C ASN A 331 56.19 -9.38 9.10
N GLU A 332 57.37 -8.92 9.51
CA GLU A 332 57.58 -7.60 10.11
C GLU A 332 57.18 -6.48 9.15
N SER A 333 57.56 -6.58 7.87
CA SER A 333 57.16 -5.63 6.82
C SER A 333 55.63 -5.63 6.62
N SER A 334 54.99 -6.79 6.55
CA SER A 334 53.53 -6.87 6.44
C SER A 334 52.80 -6.31 7.66
N GLN A 335 53.37 -6.50 8.85
CA GLN A 335 52.85 -5.94 10.10
C GLN A 335 53.03 -4.42 10.14
N LEU A 336 54.18 -3.89 9.71
CA LEU A 336 54.42 -2.46 9.57
C LEU A 336 53.47 -1.82 8.55
N CYS A 337 53.21 -2.47 7.41
CA CYS A 337 52.22 -2.01 6.44
C CYS A 337 50.79 -2.00 7.03
N SER A 338 50.43 -3.00 7.84
CA SER A 338 49.14 -3.02 8.55
C SER A 338 49.05 -1.87 9.56
N ASN A 339 50.11 -1.65 10.35
CA ASN A 339 50.15 -0.58 11.34
C ASN A 339 50.15 0.82 10.68
N LEU A 340 50.84 1.00 9.55
CA LEU A 340 50.86 2.25 8.78
C LEU A 340 49.48 2.55 8.17
N LEU A 341 48.80 1.52 7.66
CA LEU A 341 47.44 1.64 7.13
C LEU A 341 46.44 2.03 8.22
N GLU A 342 46.51 1.39 9.39
CA GLU A 342 45.68 1.75 10.55
C GLU A 342 45.99 3.16 11.07
N PHE A 343 47.26 3.57 11.08
CA PHE A 343 47.65 4.95 11.42
C PHE A 343 47.12 5.97 10.39
N ALA A 344 47.15 5.64 9.10
CA ALA A 344 46.61 6.48 8.03
C ALA A 344 45.07 6.58 8.11
N LYS A 345 44.37 5.48 8.37
CA LYS A 345 42.92 5.46 8.65
C LYS A 345 42.56 6.34 9.86
N GLY A 346 43.34 6.22 10.94
CA GLY A 346 43.16 7.02 12.16
C GLY A 346 43.38 8.53 11.97
N LYS A 347 44.33 8.92 11.11
CA LYS A 347 44.57 10.33 10.74
C LYS A 347 43.53 10.88 9.74
N ALA A 348 43.08 10.07 8.78
CA ALA A 348 42.04 10.47 7.83
C ALA A 348 40.67 10.73 8.51
N GLY A 349 40.40 10.08 9.65
CA GLY A 349 39.21 10.34 10.47
C GLY A 349 39.20 11.69 11.20
N GLN A 350 40.33 12.42 11.27
CA GLN A 350 40.46 13.68 12.02
C GLN A 350 40.37 14.96 11.15
N LEU A 351 40.41 14.85 9.81
CA LEU A 351 40.25 15.99 8.91
C LEU A 351 38.82 16.05 8.32
N PRO A 352 38.04 17.11 8.56
CA PRO A 352 36.64 17.20 8.09
C PRO A 352 36.47 17.41 6.57
N GLU A 353 37.51 17.74 5.81
CA GLU A 353 37.36 18.35 4.47
C GLU A 353 37.69 17.47 3.25
N ALA A 354 37.92 16.16 3.41
CA ALA A 354 38.15 15.27 2.27
C ALA A 354 37.28 14.01 2.32
N ARG A 355 35.95 14.16 2.43
CA ARG A 355 35.01 13.06 2.18
C ARG A 355 34.66 12.99 0.70
N ASN A 356 35.63 12.56 -0.12
CA ASN A 356 35.35 12.05 -1.45
C ASN A 356 35.40 10.51 -1.40
N GLY A 357 34.43 9.83 -2.01
CA GLY A 357 34.29 8.36 -2.00
C GLY A 357 35.50 7.58 -2.53
N LEU A 358 36.49 8.27 -3.12
CA LEU A 358 37.76 7.72 -3.59
C LEU A 358 38.69 7.28 -2.44
N ASP A 359 38.64 7.93 -1.27
CA ASP A 359 39.51 7.57 -0.13
C ASP A 359 39.09 6.23 0.48
N GLY A 360 37.78 5.97 0.61
CA GLY A 360 37.28 4.68 1.09
C GLY A 360 37.70 3.52 0.18
N GLN A 361 37.67 3.73 -1.13
CA GLN A 361 38.11 2.74 -2.11
C GLN A 361 39.63 2.51 -2.05
N PHE A 362 40.43 3.56 -1.87
CA PHE A 362 41.88 3.44 -1.68
C PHE A 362 42.23 2.64 -0.41
N PHE A 363 41.51 2.83 0.70
CA PHE A 363 41.74 2.07 1.92
C PHE A 363 41.36 0.59 1.77
N VAL A 364 40.22 0.30 1.13
CA VAL A 364 39.80 -1.10 0.86
C VAL A 364 40.78 -1.78 -0.09
N GLU A 365 41.22 -1.11 -1.15
CA GLU A 365 42.21 -1.65 -2.10
C GLU A 365 43.56 -1.89 -1.41
N SER A 366 44.01 -0.94 -0.57
CA SER A 366 45.27 -1.06 0.18
C SER A 366 45.19 -2.17 1.23
N GLU A 367 44.04 -2.37 1.87
CA GLU A 367 43.80 -3.46 2.82
C GLU A 367 43.80 -4.83 2.12
N MET A 368 43.17 -4.93 0.95
CA MET A 368 43.26 -6.12 0.11
C MET A 368 44.69 -6.43 -0.33
N LYS A 369 45.49 -5.41 -0.67
CA LYS A 369 46.92 -5.57 -1.01
C LYS A 369 47.75 -6.05 0.18
N VAL A 370 47.53 -5.50 1.38
CA VAL A 370 48.22 -5.94 2.61
C VAL A 370 47.84 -7.37 2.98
N GLN A 371 46.56 -7.75 2.83
CA GLN A 371 46.11 -9.13 3.05
C GLN A 371 46.62 -10.08 1.96
N GLY A 372 46.78 -9.62 0.72
CA GLY A 372 47.45 -10.32 -0.36
C GLY A 372 48.92 -10.60 -0.04
N LEU A 373 49.63 -9.62 0.51
CA LEU A 373 51.01 -9.78 0.97
C LEU A 373 51.12 -10.82 2.09
N LYS A 374 50.23 -10.81 3.09
CA LYS A 374 50.18 -11.84 4.16
C LYS A 374 50.00 -13.25 3.59
N ARG A 375 49.01 -13.43 2.71
CA ARG A 375 48.74 -14.71 2.04
C ARG A 375 49.92 -15.16 1.16
N GLY A 376 50.58 -14.22 0.49
CA GLY A 376 51.78 -14.46 -0.30
C GLY A 376 52.95 -14.96 0.56
N THR A 377 53.19 -14.32 1.71
CA THR A 377 54.22 -14.72 2.67
C THR A 377 53.93 -16.10 3.28
N GLU A 378 52.67 -16.42 3.61
CA GLU A 378 52.27 -17.74 4.08
C GLU A 378 52.44 -18.83 3.00
N SER A 379 52.15 -18.50 1.74
CA SER A 379 52.38 -19.40 0.61
C SER A 379 53.86 -19.65 0.38
N LEU A 380 54.69 -18.61 0.48
CA LEU A 380 56.14 -18.72 0.41
C LEU A 380 56.70 -19.56 1.57
N ALA A 381 56.16 -19.41 2.78
CA ALA A 381 56.54 -20.20 3.94
C ALA A 381 56.26 -21.71 3.72
N ARG A 382 55.05 -22.04 3.23
CA ARG A 382 54.68 -23.42 2.86
C ARG A 382 55.59 -23.98 1.76
N SER A 383 55.86 -23.19 0.71
CA SER A 383 56.74 -23.59 -0.39
C SER A 383 58.19 -23.84 0.06
N LEU A 384 58.76 -22.96 0.88
CA LEU A 384 60.09 -23.13 1.46
C LEU A 384 60.16 -24.38 2.35
N HIS A 385 59.09 -24.67 3.11
CA HIS A 385 59.01 -25.88 3.94
C HIS A 385 59.01 -27.15 3.07
N THR A 386 58.23 -27.17 1.99
CA THR A 386 58.24 -28.26 1.00
C THR A 386 59.61 -28.44 0.34
N MET A 387 60.27 -27.36 -0.10
CA MET A 387 61.61 -27.44 -0.70
C MET A 387 62.67 -27.94 0.28
N SER A 388 62.57 -27.57 1.57
CA SER A 388 63.43 -28.08 2.63
C SER A 388 63.22 -29.59 2.85
N ALA A 389 61.97 -30.05 2.84
CA ALA A 389 61.64 -31.47 2.93
C ALA A 389 62.17 -32.28 1.73
N LEU A 390 62.02 -31.76 0.51
CA LEU A 390 62.50 -32.41 -0.73
C LEU A 390 64.03 -32.49 -0.79
N LEU A 391 64.77 -31.48 -0.29
CA LEU A 391 66.23 -31.55 -0.20
C LEU A 391 66.69 -32.56 0.86
N HIS A 392 65.95 -32.70 1.97
CA HIS A 392 66.18 -33.75 2.96
C HIS A 392 65.99 -35.14 2.36
N GLU A 393 64.93 -35.32 1.58
CA GLU A 393 64.58 -36.57 0.89
C GLU A 393 65.64 -36.93 -0.18
N LYS A 394 66.12 -35.94 -0.96
CA LYS A 394 67.21 -36.11 -1.94
C LYS A 394 68.53 -36.53 -1.29
N SER A 395 68.85 -36.00 -0.11
CA SER A 395 70.04 -36.41 0.66
C SER A 395 69.96 -37.87 1.13
N SER A 396 68.74 -38.39 1.33
CA SER A 396 68.51 -39.78 1.77
C SER A 396 68.55 -40.78 0.61
N LEU A 397 68.24 -40.35 -0.62
CA LEU A 397 68.20 -41.22 -1.81
C LEU A 397 69.60 -41.54 -2.36
N ALA A 398 70.61 -40.70 -2.08
CA ALA A 398 72.00 -40.90 -2.53
C ALA A 398 72.77 -42.00 -1.76
N SER A 399 72.16 -42.67 -0.77
CA SER A 399 72.85 -43.60 0.14
C SER A 399 72.40 -45.07 0.06
N SER A 400 71.59 -45.47 -0.92
CA SER A 400 71.24 -46.88 -1.15
C SER A 400 71.74 -47.36 -2.52
N LYS A 401 72.76 -48.22 -2.50
CA LYS A 401 73.47 -48.82 -3.65
C LYS A 401 72.96 -50.24 -3.97
N TYR A 402 73.32 -50.71 -5.17
CA TYR A 402 73.66 -52.10 -5.61
C TYR A 402 72.59 -52.90 -6.38
N PRO A 403 72.93 -54.00 -7.10
CA PRO A 403 74.02 -54.24 -8.07
C PRO A 403 73.52 -54.97 -9.37
N SER A 404 74.40 -55.18 -10.37
CA SER A 404 74.59 -56.47 -11.10
C SER A 404 74.75 -56.37 -12.64
N LYS A 405 75.92 -56.87 -13.08
CA LYS A 405 76.27 -57.54 -14.36
C LYS A 405 76.47 -56.72 -15.64
N CYS A 406 77.74 -56.52 -15.99
CA CYS A 406 78.20 -56.21 -17.35
C CYS A 406 78.03 -57.42 -18.29
N ILE A 407 77.64 -57.11 -19.53
CA ILE A 407 77.66 -57.98 -20.70
C ILE A 407 79.09 -57.97 -21.29
N ASN A 408 79.58 -59.14 -21.71
CA ASN A 408 80.72 -59.25 -22.62
C ASN A 408 80.25 -59.00 -24.06
N ALA A 409 81.06 -58.25 -24.80
CA ALA A 409 80.94 -57.95 -26.21
C ALA A 409 80.82 -59.21 -27.08
N ASP A 410 79.98 -59.16 -28.11
CA ASP A 410 80.38 -59.59 -29.47
C ASP A 410 79.36 -59.12 -30.53
N GLY A 411 79.85 -58.89 -31.75
CA GLY A 411 79.10 -59.25 -32.96
C GLY A 411 78.19 -58.22 -33.61
N SER A 412 78.79 -57.24 -34.31
CA SER A 412 78.59 -56.97 -35.75
C SER A 412 77.17 -56.65 -36.33
N PRO A 413 77.10 -56.08 -37.55
CA PRO A 413 76.15 -55.06 -37.97
C PRO A 413 74.89 -55.61 -38.64
N ASN A 414 73.78 -54.87 -38.59
CA ASN A 414 72.85 -54.78 -39.73
C ASN A 414 71.71 -53.77 -39.53
N ASP A 415 71.48 -52.99 -40.59
CA ASP A 415 70.20 -52.43 -41.07
C ASP A 415 69.19 -51.88 -40.05
N GLN A 416 69.24 -50.58 -39.75
CA GLN A 416 68.16 -49.86 -39.06
C GLN A 416 67.73 -48.53 -39.72
N TYR A 417 68.12 -48.27 -40.97
CA TYR A 417 67.74 -47.02 -41.63
C TYR A 417 66.22 -46.82 -41.90
N PRO A 418 65.34 -47.86 -42.02
CA PRO A 418 63.89 -47.65 -42.10
C PRO A 418 63.19 -47.60 -40.73
N GLU A 419 63.80 -48.15 -39.68
CA GLU A 419 63.19 -48.28 -38.36
C GLU A 419 63.35 -46.98 -37.53
N ASP A 420 64.44 -46.25 -37.77
CA ASP A 420 64.64 -44.92 -37.21
C ASP A 420 63.76 -43.85 -37.88
N ASP A 421 63.55 -43.91 -39.20
CA ASP A 421 62.63 -42.99 -39.92
C ASP A 421 61.18 -43.17 -39.45
N MET A 422 60.72 -44.42 -39.30
CA MET A 422 59.40 -44.72 -38.75
C MET A 422 59.27 -44.28 -37.28
N ARG A 423 60.36 -44.31 -36.49
CA ARG A 423 60.37 -43.72 -35.13
C ARG A 423 60.28 -42.21 -35.13
N TYR A 424 60.91 -41.52 -36.09
CA TYR A 424 60.82 -40.07 -36.20
C TYR A 424 59.43 -39.62 -36.66
N GLU A 425 58.82 -40.33 -37.61
CA GLU A 425 57.43 -40.11 -38.02
C GLU A 425 56.46 -40.35 -36.85
N LEU A 426 56.60 -41.47 -36.13
CA LEU A 426 55.76 -41.76 -34.96
C LEU A 426 55.94 -40.71 -33.85
N LYS A 427 57.16 -40.24 -33.59
CA LYS A 427 57.41 -39.14 -32.63
C LYS A 427 56.77 -37.83 -33.09
N ALA A 428 56.86 -37.50 -34.38
CA ALA A 428 56.21 -36.32 -34.94
C ALA A 428 54.68 -36.42 -34.85
N GLU A 429 54.11 -37.60 -35.08
CA GLU A 429 52.67 -37.88 -34.95
C GLU A 429 52.20 -37.79 -33.49
N ILE A 430 52.98 -38.31 -32.52
CA ILE A 430 52.71 -38.16 -31.09
C ILE A 430 52.72 -36.68 -30.68
N LEU A 431 53.71 -35.91 -31.14
CA LEU A 431 53.81 -34.47 -30.86
C LEU A 431 52.64 -33.69 -31.48
N LEU A 432 52.31 -33.95 -32.74
CA LEU A 432 51.17 -33.35 -33.43
C LEU A 432 49.85 -33.69 -32.73
N THR A 433 49.67 -34.95 -32.34
CA THR A 433 48.49 -35.40 -31.59
C THR A 433 48.40 -34.70 -30.23
N SER A 434 49.53 -34.54 -29.53
CA SER A 434 49.54 -33.82 -28.24
C SER A 434 49.17 -32.34 -28.40
N LEU A 435 49.67 -31.68 -29.45
CA LEU A 435 49.38 -30.28 -29.76
C LEU A 435 47.92 -30.10 -30.19
N LEU A 436 47.38 -31.01 -31.01
CA LEU A 436 45.97 -30.99 -31.40
C LEU A 436 45.04 -31.20 -30.21
N ARG A 437 45.39 -32.08 -29.25
CA ARG A 437 44.63 -32.24 -28.00
C ARG A 437 44.67 -30.98 -27.15
N GLU A 438 45.83 -30.34 -27.00
CA GLU A 438 45.95 -29.09 -26.24
C GLU A 438 45.13 -27.96 -26.90
N LYS A 439 45.17 -27.87 -28.24
CA LYS A 439 44.33 -26.92 -29.00
C LYS A 439 42.84 -27.23 -28.86
N LEU A 440 42.45 -28.51 -28.84
CA LEU A 440 41.07 -28.94 -28.60
C LEU A 440 40.61 -28.52 -27.20
N TYR A 441 41.39 -28.82 -26.16
CA TYR A 441 41.08 -28.40 -24.78
C TYR A 441 40.97 -26.87 -24.65
N SER A 442 41.87 -26.12 -25.30
CA SER A 442 41.77 -24.65 -25.31
C SER A 442 40.49 -24.15 -25.97
N LYS A 443 40.00 -24.84 -27.02
CA LYS A 443 38.74 -24.51 -27.69
C LYS A 443 37.51 -24.94 -26.90
N GLU A 444 37.57 -26.07 -26.19
CA GLU A 444 36.53 -26.49 -25.25
C GLU A 444 36.35 -25.46 -24.14
N LEU A 445 37.45 -24.95 -23.56
CA LEU A 445 37.38 -23.89 -22.55
C LEU A 445 36.78 -22.58 -23.08
N GLU A 446 37.14 -22.18 -24.32
CA GLU A 446 36.55 -21.01 -24.98
C GLU A 446 35.04 -21.18 -25.20
N VAL A 447 34.60 -22.39 -25.57
CA VAL A 447 33.17 -22.71 -25.72
C VAL A 447 32.45 -22.64 -24.38
N GLU A 448 33.02 -23.18 -23.30
CA GLU A 448 32.44 -23.08 -21.95
C GLU A 448 32.31 -21.62 -21.48
N GLN A 449 33.33 -20.79 -21.75
CA GLN A 449 33.28 -19.36 -21.44
C GLN A 449 32.17 -18.66 -22.23
N LEU A 450 32.08 -18.89 -23.55
CA LEU A 450 31.03 -18.30 -24.38
C LEU A 450 29.63 -18.77 -23.97
N GLN A 451 29.48 -20.03 -23.53
CA GLN A 451 28.22 -20.53 -22.98
C GLN A 451 27.84 -19.81 -21.69
N ALA A 452 28.80 -19.56 -20.80
CA ALA A 452 28.58 -18.82 -19.57
C ALA A 452 28.19 -17.35 -19.84
N GLU A 453 28.88 -16.69 -20.78
CA GLU A 453 28.58 -15.32 -21.22
C GLU A 453 27.19 -15.24 -21.88
N LEU A 454 26.84 -16.19 -22.74
CA LEU A 454 25.52 -16.28 -23.35
C LEU A 454 24.43 -16.48 -22.29
N ALA A 455 24.65 -17.37 -21.33
CA ALA A 455 23.70 -17.60 -20.24
C ALA A 455 23.52 -16.34 -19.36
N ALA A 456 24.60 -15.58 -19.11
CA ALA A 456 24.51 -14.30 -18.40
C ALA A 456 23.74 -13.26 -19.23
N ALA A 457 23.99 -13.16 -20.53
CA ALA A 457 23.29 -12.26 -21.44
C ALA A 457 21.79 -12.59 -21.55
N VAL A 458 21.42 -13.87 -21.63
CA VAL A 458 20.01 -14.32 -21.63
C VAL A 458 19.32 -13.94 -20.34
N ARG A 459 19.94 -14.20 -19.18
CA ARG A 459 19.38 -13.76 -17.88
C ARG A 459 19.23 -12.24 -17.80
N GLY A 460 20.21 -11.48 -18.29
CA GLY A 460 20.12 -10.02 -18.39
C GLY A 460 18.96 -9.56 -19.26
N ASN A 461 18.74 -10.22 -20.41
CA ASN A 461 17.61 -9.95 -21.30
C ASN A 461 16.26 -10.24 -20.63
N ASP A 462 16.14 -11.36 -19.89
CA ASP A 462 14.94 -11.69 -19.14
C ASP A 462 14.62 -10.63 -18.07
N ILE A 463 15.64 -10.14 -17.35
CA ILE A 463 15.49 -9.04 -16.38
C ILE A 463 14.99 -7.77 -17.07
N LEU A 464 15.63 -7.36 -18.17
CA LEU A 464 15.22 -6.18 -18.93
C LEU A 464 13.79 -6.32 -19.48
N ARG A 465 13.38 -7.53 -19.90
CA ARG A 465 12.01 -7.79 -20.35
C ARG A 465 11.00 -7.61 -19.23
N CYS A 466 11.31 -8.09 -18.03
CA CYS A 466 10.50 -7.86 -16.83
C CYS A 466 10.42 -6.37 -16.48
N GLU A 467 11.52 -5.63 -16.55
CA GLU A 467 11.54 -4.18 -16.32
C GLU A 467 10.70 -3.41 -17.34
N VAL A 468 10.80 -3.76 -18.62
CA VAL A 468 9.97 -3.18 -19.69
C VAL A 468 8.49 -3.48 -19.44
N GLN A 469 8.13 -4.72 -19.08
CA GLN A 469 6.74 -5.07 -18.78
C GLN A 469 6.21 -4.28 -17.58
N ASN A 470 6.99 -4.20 -16.49
CA ASN A 470 6.63 -3.40 -15.31
C ASN A 470 6.43 -1.91 -15.68
N ALA A 471 7.29 -1.36 -16.53
CA ALA A 471 7.14 0.02 -17.02
C ALA A 471 5.88 0.21 -17.86
N MET A 472 5.54 -0.76 -18.73
CA MET A 472 4.30 -0.74 -19.53
C MET A 472 3.05 -0.84 -18.65
N ASP A 473 3.06 -1.69 -17.63
CA ASP A 473 1.94 -1.84 -16.69
C ASP A 473 1.73 -0.56 -15.87
N ASN A 474 2.82 0.06 -15.41
CA ASN A 474 2.79 1.36 -14.75
C ASN A 474 2.24 2.45 -15.66
N LEU A 475 2.67 2.49 -16.93
CA LEU A 475 2.16 3.42 -17.92
C LEU A 475 0.66 3.22 -18.18
N SER A 476 0.20 1.98 -18.25
CA SER A 476 -1.22 1.63 -18.39
C SER A 476 -2.05 2.14 -17.20
N CYS A 477 -1.57 1.93 -15.97
CA CYS A 477 -2.20 2.43 -14.76
C CYS A 477 -2.30 3.97 -14.75
N VAL A 478 -1.20 4.67 -15.09
CA VAL A 478 -1.19 6.13 -15.18
C VAL A 478 -2.12 6.63 -16.29
N THR A 479 -2.17 5.93 -17.43
CA THR A 479 -3.07 6.27 -18.54
C THR A 479 -4.54 6.14 -18.14
N HIS A 480 -4.91 5.10 -17.38
CA HIS A 480 -6.27 4.97 -16.87
C HIS A 480 -6.61 6.09 -15.87
N LYS A 481 -5.69 6.44 -14.96
CA LYS A 481 -5.87 7.58 -14.04
C LYS A 481 -6.03 8.90 -14.79
N LEU A 482 -5.29 9.11 -15.87
CA LEU A 482 -5.42 10.30 -16.71
C LEU A 482 -6.83 10.39 -17.32
N LYS A 483 -7.33 9.30 -17.90
CA LYS A 483 -8.69 9.24 -18.46
C LYS A 483 -9.77 9.51 -17.42
N ASP A 484 -9.61 9.00 -16.19
CA ASP A 484 -10.55 9.29 -15.10
C ASP A 484 -10.55 10.79 -14.76
N LEU A 485 -9.38 11.42 -14.67
CA LEU A 485 -9.27 12.86 -14.45
C LEU A 485 -9.86 13.69 -15.60
N GLU A 486 -9.67 13.27 -16.85
CA GLU A 486 -10.30 13.90 -18.03
C GLU A 486 -11.83 13.84 -17.95
N LEU A 487 -12.39 12.69 -17.55
CA LEU A 487 -13.84 12.54 -17.35
C LEU A 487 -14.35 13.41 -16.18
N GLN A 488 -13.58 13.52 -15.10
CA GLN A 488 -13.92 14.42 -14.00
C GLN A 488 -13.89 15.88 -14.44
N MET A 489 -12.92 16.29 -15.27
CA MET A 489 -12.87 17.63 -15.85
C MET A 489 -14.09 17.93 -16.72
N LEU A 490 -14.46 17.04 -17.63
CA LEU A 490 -15.66 17.19 -18.46
C LEU A 490 -16.92 17.41 -17.61
N LYS A 491 -17.11 16.62 -16.56
CA LYS A 491 -18.22 16.82 -15.60
C LYS A 491 -18.17 18.17 -14.91
N LYS A 492 -16.97 18.68 -14.58
CA LYS A 492 -16.83 20.01 -13.97
C LYS A 492 -17.15 21.11 -14.98
N ASP A 493 -16.77 20.96 -16.24
CA ASP A 493 -17.11 21.91 -17.31
C ASP A 493 -18.62 21.99 -17.56
N ASP A 494 -19.32 20.85 -17.54
CA ASP A 494 -20.79 20.81 -17.61
C ASP A 494 -21.42 21.56 -16.43
N ASN A 495 -20.91 21.33 -15.21
CA ASN A 495 -21.38 22.04 -14.02
C ASN A 495 -21.11 23.55 -14.08
N ILE A 496 -19.94 23.95 -14.59
CA ILE A 496 -19.59 25.37 -14.79
C ILE A 496 -20.56 26.00 -15.80
N SER A 497 -20.84 25.30 -16.90
CA SER A 497 -21.77 25.76 -17.93
C SER A 497 -23.19 25.95 -17.37
N GLN A 498 -23.66 25.00 -16.56
CA GLN A 498 -24.95 25.12 -15.86
C GLN A 498 -24.98 26.32 -14.91
N LEU A 499 -23.95 26.47 -14.06
CA LEU A 499 -23.85 27.60 -13.13
C LEU A 499 -23.79 28.95 -13.85
N GLN A 500 -23.13 29.02 -15.01
CA GLN A 500 -23.12 30.23 -15.84
C GLN A 500 -24.51 30.56 -16.39
N SER A 501 -25.25 29.55 -16.85
CA SER A 501 -26.64 29.72 -17.30
C SER A 501 -27.55 30.21 -16.16
N ASP A 502 -27.44 29.59 -14.99
CA ASP A 502 -28.23 29.97 -13.80
C ASP A 502 -27.92 31.41 -13.37
N LEU A 503 -26.63 31.77 -13.31
CA LEU A 503 -26.21 33.13 -13.00
C LEU A 503 -26.76 34.14 -14.00
N GLN A 504 -26.77 33.81 -15.29
CA GLN A 504 -27.32 34.67 -16.33
C GLN A 504 -28.85 34.82 -16.17
N ALA A 505 -29.56 33.74 -15.84
CA ALA A 505 -30.99 33.77 -15.56
C ALA A 505 -31.31 34.65 -14.35
N SER A 506 -30.62 34.45 -13.22
CA SER A 506 -30.77 35.29 -12.02
C SER A 506 -30.43 36.76 -12.30
N THR A 507 -29.44 37.03 -13.14
CA THR A 507 -29.10 38.41 -13.54
C THR A 507 -30.24 39.06 -14.34
N LYS A 508 -30.90 38.31 -15.23
CA LYS A 508 -32.06 38.79 -16.00
C LYS A 508 -33.24 39.08 -15.08
N GLU A 509 -33.56 38.16 -14.16
CA GLU A 509 -34.61 38.37 -13.15
C GLU A 509 -34.32 39.58 -12.25
N LEU A 510 -33.08 39.74 -11.80
CA LEU A 510 -32.67 40.90 -11.02
C LEU A 510 -32.84 42.20 -11.81
N THR A 511 -32.57 42.19 -13.11
CA THR A 511 -32.76 43.35 -13.98
C THR A 511 -34.24 43.70 -14.11
N VAL A 512 -35.11 42.71 -14.29
CA VAL A 512 -36.57 42.90 -14.35
C VAL A 512 -37.10 43.46 -13.03
N THR A 513 -36.72 42.87 -11.91
CA THR A 513 -37.15 43.33 -10.58
C THR A 513 -36.64 44.73 -10.26
N ARG A 514 -35.39 45.07 -10.61
CA ARG A 514 -34.86 46.45 -10.55
C ARG A 514 -35.66 47.42 -11.41
N GLY A 515 -36.21 46.99 -12.55
CA GLY A 515 -37.07 47.82 -13.40
C GLY A 515 -38.48 48.04 -12.83
N ILE A 516 -39.01 47.08 -12.05
CA ILE A 516 -40.34 47.17 -11.42
C ILE A 516 -40.29 48.00 -10.13
N LEU A 517 -39.19 47.92 -9.37
CA LEU A 517 -39.05 48.55 -8.06
C LEU A 517 -39.35 50.07 -8.04
N PRO A 518 -38.93 50.88 -9.03
CA PRO A 518 -39.28 52.30 -9.09
C PRO A 518 -40.78 52.53 -9.23
N LYS A 519 -41.48 51.73 -10.06
CA LYS A 519 -42.93 51.85 -10.27
C LYS A 519 -43.71 51.58 -8.99
N ILE A 520 -43.35 50.51 -8.28
CA ILE A 520 -43.95 50.21 -6.97
C ILE A 520 -43.65 51.34 -5.96
N SER A 521 -42.45 51.94 -6.03
CA SER A 521 -42.08 53.06 -5.15
C SER A 521 -42.93 54.30 -5.44
N GLU A 522 -43.14 54.63 -6.72
CA GLU A 522 -44.01 55.73 -7.16
C GLU A 522 -45.47 55.49 -6.75
N GLU A 523 -45.99 54.28 -6.96
CA GLU A 523 -47.35 53.90 -6.52
C GLU A 523 -47.52 54.04 -5.00
N ARG A 524 -46.52 53.61 -4.22
CA ARG A 524 -46.49 53.76 -2.76
C ARG A 524 -46.50 55.22 -2.35
N ASP A 525 -45.73 56.08 -3.01
CA ASP A 525 -45.67 57.51 -2.71
C ASP A 525 -47.01 58.21 -3.05
N MET A 526 -47.62 57.84 -4.17
CA MET A 526 -48.94 58.33 -4.57
C MET A 526 -50.04 57.96 -3.58
N MET A 527 -50.11 56.69 -3.16
CA MET A 527 -51.05 56.24 -2.14
C MET A 527 -50.83 56.97 -0.81
N TRP A 528 -49.57 57.24 -0.44
CA TRP A 528 -49.26 57.96 0.78
C TRP A 528 -49.80 59.39 0.77
N GLU A 529 -49.68 60.09 -0.36
CA GLU A 529 -50.28 61.42 -0.54
C GLU A 529 -51.82 61.39 -0.52
N GLU A 530 -52.45 60.34 -1.07
CA GLU A 530 -53.90 60.17 -0.95
C GLU A 530 -54.34 59.97 0.51
N VAL A 531 -53.66 59.09 1.24
CA VAL A 531 -53.91 58.86 2.67
C VAL A 531 -53.76 60.17 3.47
N LYS A 532 -52.73 60.95 3.18
CA LYS A 532 -52.51 62.27 3.81
C LYS A 532 -53.68 63.22 3.55
N LYS A 533 -54.15 63.33 2.31
CA LYS A 533 -55.33 64.15 1.94
C LYS A 533 -56.61 63.69 2.66
N TYR A 534 -56.83 62.38 2.75
CA TYR A 534 -57.98 61.85 3.48
C TYR A 534 -57.88 62.14 4.98
N ASN A 535 -56.68 62.06 5.56
CA ASN A 535 -56.46 62.39 6.97
C ASN A 535 -56.74 63.87 7.26
N GLU A 536 -56.29 64.78 6.39
CA GLU A 536 -56.60 66.22 6.48
C GLU A 536 -58.12 66.48 6.45
N LYS A 537 -58.84 65.86 5.50
CA LYS A 537 -60.31 65.94 5.42
C LYS A 537 -60.98 65.39 6.68
N ASN A 538 -60.49 64.27 7.21
CA ASN A 538 -61.03 63.67 8.42
C ASN A 538 -60.83 64.57 9.65
N MET A 539 -59.69 65.28 9.73
CA MET A 539 -59.45 66.28 10.78
C MET A 539 -60.42 67.46 10.68
N LEU A 540 -60.70 67.95 9.47
CA LEU A 540 -61.70 69.00 9.25
C LEU A 540 -63.10 68.54 9.67
N LEU A 541 -63.54 67.36 9.21
CA LEU A 541 -64.83 66.78 9.59
C LEU A 541 -64.94 66.56 11.11
N ASN A 542 -63.89 66.06 11.76
CA ASN A 542 -63.88 65.93 13.22
C ASN A 542 -64.02 67.28 13.93
N SER A 543 -63.42 68.34 13.39
CA SER A 543 -63.58 69.68 13.94
C SER A 543 -65.02 70.19 13.80
N GLU A 544 -65.67 69.96 12.67
CA GLU A 544 -67.08 70.30 12.43
C GLU A 544 -68.01 69.50 13.37
N VAL A 545 -67.78 68.19 13.52
CA VAL A 545 -68.52 67.34 14.46
C VAL A 545 -68.39 67.86 15.89
N ASN A 546 -67.19 68.25 16.31
CA ASN A 546 -66.97 68.80 17.64
C ASN A 546 -67.68 70.15 17.83
N MET A 547 -67.72 71.00 16.81
CA MET A 547 -68.48 72.26 16.82
C MET A 547 -69.99 72.01 16.93
N LEU A 548 -70.52 71.06 16.17
CA LEU A 548 -71.93 70.68 16.22
C LEU A 548 -72.30 70.08 17.57
N LYS A 549 -71.46 69.21 18.14
CA LYS A 549 -71.65 68.68 19.50
C LYS A 549 -71.76 69.79 20.53
N LYS A 550 -70.84 70.76 20.54
CA LYS A 550 -70.92 71.92 21.43
C LYS A 550 -72.20 72.72 21.24
N LYS A 551 -72.66 72.90 20.00
CA LYS A 551 -73.92 73.60 19.72
C LYS A 551 -75.13 72.84 20.24
N ILE A 552 -75.15 71.52 20.11
CA ILE A 552 -76.19 70.66 20.68
C ILE A 552 -76.18 70.81 22.20
N GLU A 553 -75.02 70.71 22.86
CA GLU A 553 -74.88 70.91 24.31
C GLU A 553 -75.46 72.28 24.75
N THR A 554 -75.16 73.37 24.04
CA THR A 554 -75.74 74.69 24.36
C THR A 554 -77.26 74.76 24.16
N LEU A 555 -77.79 74.07 23.14
CA LEU A 555 -79.23 74.05 22.89
C LEU A 555 -79.95 73.19 23.94
N ASP A 556 -79.36 72.09 24.37
CA ASP A 556 -79.90 71.24 25.43
C ASP A 556 -79.93 72.03 26.76
N GLU A 557 -78.89 72.83 27.07
CA GLU A 557 -78.89 73.76 28.21
C GLU A 557 -80.02 74.80 28.11
N ASP A 558 -80.20 75.42 26.94
CA ASP A 558 -81.28 76.38 26.69
C ASP A 558 -82.66 75.73 26.82
N ILE A 559 -82.85 74.51 26.31
CA ILE A 559 -84.10 73.74 26.45
C ILE A 559 -84.39 73.49 27.94
N LEU A 560 -83.41 72.99 28.70
CA LEU A 560 -83.57 72.75 30.14
C LEU A 560 -83.93 74.05 30.89
N LEU A 561 -83.30 75.18 30.54
CA LEU A 561 -83.66 76.48 31.11
C LEU A 561 -85.10 76.88 30.77
N LYS A 562 -85.52 76.70 29.52
CA LYS A 562 -86.89 77.00 29.07
C LYS A 562 -87.93 76.08 29.71
N GLU A 563 -87.64 74.80 29.83
CA GLU A 563 -88.49 73.83 30.54
C GLU A 563 -88.62 74.19 32.02
N GLY A 564 -87.53 74.61 32.67
CA GLY A 564 -87.57 75.16 34.03
C GLY A 564 -88.47 76.40 34.13
N GLN A 565 -88.34 77.36 33.21
CA GLN A 565 -89.22 78.54 33.13
C GLN A 565 -90.69 78.17 32.94
N ILE A 566 -90.99 77.23 32.02
CA ILE A 566 -92.34 76.73 31.76
C ILE A 566 -92.92 76.07 33.01
N THR A 567 -92.12 75.28 33.72
CA THR A 567 -92.53 74.60 34.95
C THR A 567 -92.95 75.62 36.03
N ILE A 568 -92.13 76.67 36.23
CA ILE A 568 -92.46 77.78 37.15
C ILE A 568 -93.78 78.47 36.72
N LEU A 569 -93.96 78.75 35.43
CA LEU A 569 -95.20 79.36 34.92
C LEU A 569 -96.43 78.47 35.12
N LYS A 570 -96.29 77.16 34.86
CA LYS A 570 -97.36 76.17 35.11
C LYS A 570 -97.74 76.14 36.59
N ASP A 571 -96.78 76.14 37.50
CA ASP A 571 -97.03 76.17 38.95
C ASP A 571 -97.71 77.47 39.39
N THR A 572 -97.39 78.59 38.74
CA THR A 572 -98.03 79.89 38.97
C THR A 572 -99.50 79.89 38.51
N ILE A 573 -99.83 79.20 37.42
CA ILE A 573 -101.20 79.06 36.88
C ILE A 573 -102.00 78.00 37.65
N GLY A 574 -101.36 76.95 38.17
CA GLY A 574 -101.99 75.83 38.87
C GLY A 574 -102.68 76.17 40.20
N ASN A 575 -102.47 77.37 40.76
CA ASN A 575 -103.04 77.76 42.05
C ASN A 575 -104.34 78.62 41.97
N LYS A 576 -105.05 78.65 40.84
CA LYS A 576 -106.42 79.18 40.75
C LYS A 576 -107.35 78.24 39.95
N PRO A 577 -108.40 77.65 40.56
CA PRO A 577 -109.35 76.83 39.82
C PRO A 577 -110.43 77.72 39.20
N PHE A 578 -110.58 77.65 37.88
CA PHE A 578 -111.83 78.03 37.22
C PHE A 578 -112.44 76.76 36.63
N ASP A 579 -113.63 76.46 37.14
CA ASP A 579 -114.38 75.23 36.99
C ASP A 579 -115.65 75.54 36.20
N LEU A 580 -115.85 74.90 35.05
CA LEU A 580 -117.17 74.80 34.40
C LEU A 580 -117.25 73.45 33.67
N LEU A 581 -117.55 72.44 34.47
CA LEU A 581 -117.65 71.01 34.17
C LEU A 581 -118.81 70.68 33.21
N SER A 582 -118.58 69.82 32.21
CA SER A 582 -119.07 68.43 32.18
C SER A 582 -119.17 67.85 30.76
N SER A 583 -118.49 66.71 30.59
CA SER A 583 -118.41 65.76 29.46
C SER A 583 -119.75 65.02 29.16
N PRO A 584 -119.95 64.27 28.05
CA PRO A 584 -119.18 63.04 27.76
C PRO A 584 -118.83 62.72 26.27
N ASP A 585 -117.75 61.94 26.14
CA ASP A 585 -117.42 60.94 25.11
C ASP A 585 -117.20 61.33 23.63
N SER A 586 -115.92 61.29 23.23
CA SER A 586 -115.53 60.52 22.04
C SER A 586 -114.09 60.00 22.19
N MET A 587 -114.01 58.70 22.39
CA MET A 587 -112.79 57.90 22.35
C MET A 587 -112.45 57.62 20.88
N ARG A 588 -111.14 57.64 20.55
CA ARG A 588 -110.51 56.87 19.44
C ARG A 588 -110.66 57.50 18.04
N GLY A 589 -109.62 57.73 17.23
CA GLY A 589 -108.19 57.52 17.32
C GLY A 589 -107.61 57.81 15.93
N PHE A 590 -106.42 58.41 15.84
CA PHE A 590 -105.60 58.40 14.62
C PHE A 590 -104.18 57.98 14.99
N LEU A 591 -103.92 56.70 14.78
CA LEU A 591 -102.60 56.17 14.45
C LEU A 591 -102.29 56.59 13.01
N LEU A 592 -101.07 57.07 12.79
CA LEU A 592 -100.27 56.78 11.60
C LEU A 592 -98.81 57.05 11.96
N GLN A 593 -98.08 55.96 12.17
CA GLN A 593 -96.63 55.91 12.14
C GLN A 593 -96.20 55.60 10.71
#